data_AF-A0A1B6NWN4-F1
#
_entry.id   AF-A0A1B6NWN4-F1
#
_cell.length_a   1.000
_cell.length_b   1.000
_cell.length_c   1.000
_cell.angle_alpha   90.00
_cell.angle_beta   90.00
_cell.angle_gamma   90.00
#
_symmetry.space_group_name_H-M   'P 1'
#
loop_
_entity.id
_entity.type
_entity.pdbx_description
1 polymer ?
#
loop_
_entity_poly.entity_id
_entity_poly.type
_entity_poly.pdbx_seq_one_letter_code
_entity_poly.pdbx_strand_id
1 'polypeptide(L)'
;MSMKQPLRVAVTGAAGNISYAMLFRIASGEMLGKDQPVILQLLEITPALDALKGVVMELEDCAFPLLAGIVQTDDANVAFKDADYALLVGARPRG
;
A
#
# COMPACT_ATOMS: atom_id res chain seq x y z
N MET A 1 -18.89 -17.32 2.62
CA MET A 1 -17.90 -17.04 3.69
C MET A 1 -18.01 -15.57 4.01
N SER A 2 -18.13 -15.18 5.29
CA SER A 2 -18.12 -13.77 5.67
C SER A 2 -16.72 -13.21 5.41
N MET A 3 -16.63 -12.05 4.76
CA MET A 3 -15.34 -11.35 4.58
C MET A 3 -14.74 -11.05 5.96
N LYS A 4 -13.45 -11.34 6.12
CA LYS A 4 -12.69 -10.96 7.33
C LYS A 4 -12.65 -9.43 7.46
N GLN A 5 -12.42 -8.94 8.67
CA GLN A 5 -12.15 -7.51 8.87
C GLN A 5 -10.89 -7.11 8.08
N PRO A 6 -10.89 -5.97 7.36
CA PRO A 6 -9.73 -5.53 6.60
C PRO A 6 -8.51 -5.30 7.49
N LEU A 7 -7.34 -5.79 7.05
CA LEU A 7 -6.06 -5.51 7.72
C LEU A 7 -5.37 -4.33 7.06
N ARG A 8 -4.69 -3.53 7.88
CA ARG A 8 -4.03 -2.28 7.48
C ARG A 8 -2.56 -2.55 7.20
N VAL A 9 -2.13 -2.31 5.97
CA VAL A 9 -0.77 -2.60 5.51
C VAL A 9 -0.09 -1.29 5.12
N ALA A 10 0.82 -0.83 5.96
CA ALA A 10 1.65 0.33 5.69
C ALA A 10 2.84 -0.03 4.80
N VAL A 11 3.11 0.77 3.76
CA VAL A 11 4.24 0.58 2.83
C VAL A 11 4.94 1.92 2.66
N THR A 12 6.25 1.98 2.99
CA THR A 12 7.07 3.18 2.76
C THR A 12 7.79 3.11 1.42
N GLY A 13 8.12 4.25 0.84
CA GLY A 13 8.72 4.28 -0.50
C GLY A 13 7.73 3.73 -1.53
N ALA A 14 6.45 4.03 -1.37
CA ALA A 14 5.35 3.38 -2.07
C ALA A 14 5.34 3.66 -3.59
N ALA A 15 6.02 4.72 -4.05
CA ALA A 15 6.18 5.01 -5.47
C ALA A 15 7.41 4.33 -6.09
N GLY A 16 8.25 3.64 -5.30
CA GLY A 16 9.44 2.95 -5.77
C GLY A 16 9.14 1.61 -6.47
N ASN A 17 10.05 1.17 -7.35
CA ASN A 17 9.88 -0.05 -8.17
C ASN A 17 9.61 -1.33 -7.36
N ILE A 18 10.23 -1.48 -6.18
CA ILE A 18 10.00 -2.64 -5.31
C ILE A 18 8.57 -2.62 -4.77
N SER A 19 8.14 -1.46 -4.25
CA SER A 19 6.78 -1.26 -3.75
C SER A 19 5.77 -1.45 -4.87
N TYR A 20 6.02 -0.88 -6.05
CA TYR A 20 5.19 -1.08 -7.24
C TYR A 20 4.91 -2.57 -7.48
N ALA A 21 5.93 -3.41 -7.60
CA ALA A 21 5.73 -4.85 -7.81
C ALA A 21 5.01 -5.56 -6.64
N MET A 22 5.19 -5.07 -5.41
CA MET A 22 4.64 -5.67 -4.21
C MET A 22 3.17 -5.32 -4.00
N LEU A 23 2.75 -4.09 -4.27
CA LEU A 23 1.41 -3.57 -3.96
C LEU A 23 0.31 -4.36 -4.68
N PHE A 24 0.47 -4.68 -5.97
CA PHE A 24 -0.50 -5.50 -6.71
C PHE A 24 -0.60 -6.93 -6.16
N ARG A 25 0.52 -7.49 -5.67
CA ARG A 25 0.54 -8.83 -5.06
C ARG A 25 -0.18 -8.83 -3.71
N ILE A 26 -0.02 -7.77 -2.93
CA ILE A 26 -0.78 -7.57 -1.69
C ILE A 26 -2.27 -7.43 -2.00
N ALA A 27 -2.64 -6.52 -2.90
CA ALA A 27 -4.03 -6.25 -3.27
C ALA A 27 -4.74 -7.46 -3.89
N SER A 28 -4.02 -8.33 -4.60
CA SER A 28 -4.56 -9.59 -5.13
C SER A 28 -4.73 -10.72 -4.09
N GLY A 29 -4.32 -10.49 -2.83
CA GLY A 29 -4.37 -11.47 -1.74
C GLY A 29 -3.25 -12.51 -1.77
N GLU A 30 -2.16 -12.29 -2.51
CA GLU A 30 -1.03 -13.21 -2.53
C GLU A 30 -0.26 -13.21 -1.20
N MET A 31 -0.20 -12.06 -0.52
CA MET A 31 0.53 -11.92 0.76
C MET A 31 -0.23 -12.50 1.96
N LEU A 32 -1.53 -12.21 2.08
CA LEU A 32 -2.31 -12.49 3.30
C LEU A 32 -3.45 -13.52 3.08
N GLY A 33 -3.60 -14.03 1.86
CA GLY A 33 -4.63 -15.00 1.50
C GLY A 33 -5.79 -14.41 0.69
N LYS A 34 -6.52 -15.28 0.01
CA LYS A 34 -7.59 -14.93 -0.95
C LYS A 34 -8.93 -14.56 -0.30
N ASP A 35 -8.99 -14.53 1.03
CA ASP A 35 -10.17 -14.20 1.82
C ASP A 35 -9.94 -13.04 2.82
N GLN A 36 -8.79 -12.37 2.73
CA GLN A 36 -8.38 -11.31 3.64
C GLN A 36 -8.38 -9.94 2.92
N PRO A 37 -9.37 -9.08 3.18
CA PRO A 37 -9.35 -7.72 2.66
C PRO A 37 -8.21 -6.90 3.28
N VAL A 38 -7.72 -5.91 2.54
CA VAL A 38 -6.61 -5.05 2.95
C VAL A 38 -6.93 -3.58 2.71
N ILE A 39 -6.40 -2.72 3.58
CA ILE A 39 -6.30 -1.28 3.38
C ILE A 39 -4.82 -0.95 3.22
N LEU A 40 -4.45 -0.40 2.07
CA LEU A 40 -3.07 0.00 1.80
C LEU A 40 -2.82 1.41 2.34
N GLN A 41 -1.82 1.58 3.20
CA GLN A 41 -1.37 2.88 3.70
C GLN A 41 0.00 3.20 3.11
N LEU A 42 0.02 4.08 2.12
CA LEU A 42 1.15 4.33 1.24
C LEU A 42 1.85 5.62 1.66
N LEU A 43 3.09 5.48 2.14
CA LEU A 43 3.94 6.59 2.54
C LEU A 43 4.99 6.89 1.46
N GLU A 44 5.07 8.15 1.08
CA GLU A 44 6.16 8.69 0.27
C GLU A 44 6.65 10.03 0.78
N ILE A 45 7.79 10.50 0.25
CA ILE A 45 8.21 11.88 0.44
C ILE A 45 7.34 12.83 -0.40
N THR A 46 7.15 14.07 0.05
CA THR A 46 6.34 15.09 -0.65
C THR A 46 6.66 15.21 -2.16
N PRO A 47 7.94 15.19 -2.60
CA PRO A 47 8.28 15.26 -4.02
C PRO A 47 7.81 14.07 -4.87
N ALA A 48 7.52 12.93 -4.24
CA ALA A 48 7.10 11.70 -4.90
C ALA A 48 5.58 11.47 -4.86
N LEU A 49 4.79 12.40 -4.30
CA LEU A 49 3.34 12.24 -4.18
C LEU A 49 2.62 12.16 -5.53
N ASP A 50 3.10 12.85 -6.55
CA ASP A 50 2.50 12.77 -7.89
C ASP A 50 2.74 11.39 -8.53
N ALA A 51 3.95 10.84 -8.37
CA ALA A 51 4.25 9.48 -8.79
C ALA A 51 3.42 8.45 -8.00
N LEU A 52 3.26 8.65 -6.68
CA LEU A 52 2.43 7.80 -5.84
C LEU A 52 0.96 7.81 -6.31
N LYS A 53 0.44 8.98 -6.69
CA LYS A 53 -0.91 9.09 -7.24
C LYS A 53 -1.09 8.23 -8.49
N GLY A 54 -0.09 8.17 -9.37
CA GLY A 54 -0.09 7.25 -10.52
C GLY A 54 -0.24 5.78 -10.10
N VAL A 55 0.54 5.34 -9.11
CA VAL A 55 0.44 3.97 -8.56
C VAL A 55 -0.95 3.68 -7.98
N VAL A 56 -1.55 4.66 -7.29
CA VAL A 56 -2.91 4.53 -6.75
C VAL A 56 -3.95 4.39 -7.85
N MET A 57 -3.85 5.18 -8.93
CA MET A 57 -4.75 5.07 -10.08
C MET A 57 -4.68 3.66 -10.70
N GLU A 58 -3.48 3.10 -10.87
CA GLU A 58 -3.31 1.75 -11.40
C GLU A 58 -3.89 0.66 -10.47
N LEU A 59 -3.76 0.82 -9.15
CA LEU A 59 -4.36 -0.08 -8.17
C LEU A 59 -5.89 -0.04 -8.21
N GLU A 60 -6.47 1.14 -8.36
CA GLU A 60 -7.92 1.35 -8.50
C GLU A 60 -8.44 0.73 -9.81
N ASP A 61 -7.73 0.93 -10.93
CA ASP A 61 -8.07 0.36 -12.24
C ASP A 61 -8.04 -1.18 -12.26
N CYS A 62 -7.22 -1.81 -11.42
CA CYS A 62 -7.19 -3.26 -11.27
C CYS A 62 -8.45 -3.84 -10.61
N ALA A 63 -9.27 -3.01 -9.95
CA ALA A 63 -10.53 -3.40 -9.31
C ALA A 63 -10.40 -4.65 -8.41
N PHE A 64 -9.32 -4.75 -7.64
CA PHE A 64 -9.07 -5.91 -6.77
C PHE A 64 -10.18 -6.06 -5.71
N PRO A 65 -10.88 -7.22 -5.64
CA PRO A 65 -11.96 -7.42 -4.67
C PRO A 65 -11.54 -7.35 -3.20
N LEU A 66 -10.25 -7.57 -2.92
CA LEU A 66 -9.69 -7.54 -1.56
C LEU A 66 -9.14 -6.16 -1.18
N LEU A 67 -9.04 -5.21 -2.12
CA LEU A 67 -8.56 -3.86 -1.82
C LEU A 67 -9.72 -3.01 -1.29
N ALA A 68 -9.86 -2.98 0.04
CA ALA A 68 -10.96 -2.30 0.72
C ALA A 68 -10.75 -0.78 0.84
N GLY A 69 -9.52 -0.30 0.66
CA GLY A 69 -9.22 1.12 0.68
C GLY A 69 -7.74 1.43 0.49
N ILE A 70 -7.46 2.68 0.17
CA ILE A 70 -6.12 3.22 0.02
C ILE A 70 -6.03 4.53 0.82
N VAL A 71 -4.94 4.71 1.54
CA VAL A 71 -4.52 5.98 2.14
C VAL A 71 -3.17 6.30 1.54
N GLN A 72 -3.03 7.44 0.87
CA GLN A 72 -1.75 7.96 0.40
C GLN A 72 -1.39 9.23 1.18
N THR A 73 -0.13 9.37 1.59
CA THR A 73 0.30 10.48 2.45
C THR A 73 1.82 10.62 2.44
N ASP A 74 2.30 11.80 2.83
CA ASP A 74 3.70 12.05 3.23
C ASP A 74 3.90 12.20 4.75
N ASP A 75 2.84 12.03 5.54
CA ASP A 75 2.91 12.02 7.00
C ASP A 75 2.97 10.58 7.53
N ALA A 76 4.07 10.24 8.18
CA ALA A 76 4.28 8.95 8.82
C ALA A 76 3.20 8.61 9.86
N ASN A 77 2.68 9.60 10.60
CA ASN A 77 1.62 9.35 11.59
C ASN A 77 0.33 8.89 10.92
N VAL A 78 0.01 9.43 9.74
CA VAL A 78 -1.14 9.01 8.94
C VAL A 78 -0.90 7.63 8.34
N ALA A 79 0.30 7.39 7.80
CA ALA A 79 0.63 6.12 7.16
C ALA A 79 0.69 4.94 8.13
N PHE A 80 1.17 5.15 9.35
CA PHE A 80 1.30 4.09 10.35
C PHE A 80 0.12 3.98 11.31
N LYS A 81 -0.88 4.86 11.17
CA LYS A 81 -2.07 4.83 12.03
C LYS A 81 -2.77 3.47 11.94
N ASP A 82 -2.83 2.79 13.07
CA ASP A 82 -3.47 1.48 13.27
C ASP A 82 -2.94 0.37 12.34
N ALA A 83 -1.71 0.49 11.83
CA ALA A 83 -1.15 -0.50 10.91
C ALA A 83 -0.97 -1.87 11.58
N ASP A 84 -1.51 -2.93 10.97
CA ASP A 84 -1.31 -4.32 11.39
C ASP A 84 0.04 -4.87 10.87
N TYR A 85 0.43 -4.42 9.67
CA TYR A 85 1.70 -4.74 9.04
C TYR A 85 2.38 -3.49 8.51
N ALA A 86 3.72 -3.44 8.57
CA ALA A 86 4.52 -2.38 8.00
C ALA A 86 5.67 -2.94 7.14
N LEU A 87 5.69 -2.60 5.85
CA LEU A 87 6.77 -2.92 4.92
C LEU A 87 7.60 -1.67 4.67
N LEU A 88 8.75 -1.58 5.35
CA LEU A 88 9.63 -0.41 5.36
C LEU A 88 10.63 -0.45 4.19
N VAL A 89 10.13 -0.30 2.97
CA VAL A 89 10.92 -0.43 1.72
C VAL A 89 11.70 0.85 1.40
N GLY A 90 11.09 2.02 1.63
CA GLY A 90 11.68 3.32 1.34
C GLY A 90 12.92 3.60 2.19
N ALA A 91 14.05 3.82 1.52
CA ALA A 91 15.31 4.24 2.14
C ALA A 91 16.06 5.19 1.19
N ARG A 92 16.90 6.07 1.76
CA ARG A 92 17.79 6.90 0.95
C ARG A 92 18.76 6.01 0.17
N PRO A 93 18.85 6.15 -1.17
CA PRO A 93 19.85 5.43 -1.95
C PRO A 93 21.27 5.70 -1.46
N ARG A 94 22.17 4.76 -1.70
CA ARG A 94 23.60 5.01 -1.49
C ARG A 94 24.09 5.90 -2.64
N GLY A 95 24.41 7.16 -2.35
CA GLY A 95 24.93 8.13 -3.33
C GLY A 95 23.99 9.30 -3.51
#